data_AF-A0A931KLC8-F1
#
_entry.id   AF-A0A931KLC8-F1
#
_cell.length_a   1.000
_cell.length_b   1.000
_cell.length_c   1.000
_cell.angle_alpha   90.00
_cell.angle_beta   90.00
_cell.angle_gamma   90.00
#
_symmetry.space_group_name_H-M   'P 1'
#
loop_
_entity.id
_entity.type
_entity.pdbx_description
1 polymer ?
#
loop_
_entity_poly.entity_id
_entity_poly.type
_entity_poly.pdbx_seq_one_letter_code
_entity_poly.pdbx_strand_id
1 'polypeptide(L)'
;MHRYLLFLVAILLLFKTGYSQKKFIPPIDYELRSVQDLLSKWACKTYFYDEFPGEPFEQSIQVDERSKQIIYRIRDFTAGGTDTSWLATHYIPILLIDSISQNYDDSSLTFFTPYAKIDSWQLDYPAVKNEKVSMHMQLWKVRNLSGQLWGHIRAYQLMQKANQ
;
A
#
# COMPACT_ATOMS: atom_id res chain seq x y z
N MET A 1 36.29 -34.09 -35.07
CA MET A 1 35.81 -33.39 -33.84
C MET A 1 34.39 -32.82 -34.01
N HIS A 2 33.41 -33.60 -34.48
CA HIS A 2 32.00 -33.14 -34.62
C HIS A 2 31.00 -33.94 -33.79
N ARG A 3 31.39 -35.13 -33.29
CA ARG A 3 30.50 -36.02 -32.51
C ARG A 3 30.31 -35.56 -31.05
N TYR A 4 31.29 -34.85 -30.48
CA TYR A 4 31.20 -34.33 -29.11
C TYR A 4 30.38 -33.05 -28.98
N LEU A 5 30.27 -32.25 -30.05
CA LEU A 5 29.50 -31.00 -30.07
C LEU A 5 28.00 -31.29 -29.98
N LEU A 6 27.51 -32.30 -30.70
CA LEU A 6 26.11 -32.73 -30.69
C LEU A 6 25.70 -33.29 -29.31
N PHE A 7 26.60 -33.98 -28.62
CA PHE A 7 26.33 -34.53 -27.30
C PHE A 7 26.19 -33.42 -26.23
N LEU A 8 27.01 -32.37 -26.32
CA LEU A 8 27.00 -31.24 -25.39
C LEU A 8 25.75 -30.36 -25.57
N VAL A 9 25.29 -30.18 -26.82
CA VAL A 9 24.03 -29.49 -27.12
C VAL A 9 22.82 -30.27 -26.62
N ALA A 10 22.82 -31.61 -26.74
CA ALA A 10 21.73 -32.45 -26.23
C ALA A 10 21.62 -32.38 -24.69
N ILE A 11 22.75 -32.35 -23.98
CA ILE A 11 22.78 -32.20 -22.52
C ILE A 11 22.24 -30.81 -22.11
N LEU A 12 22.65 -29.73 -22.78
CA LEU A 12 22.16 -28.37 -22.50
C LEU A 12 20.65 -28.21 -22.74
N LEU A 13 20.09 -28.92 -23.73
CA LEU A 13 18.65 -28.91 -23.98
C LEU A 13 17.87 -29.65 -22.89
N LEU A 14 18.40 -30.76 -22.37
CA LEU A 14 17.80 -31.50 -21.26
C LEU A 14 17.82 -30.71 -19.94
N PHE A 15 18.86 -29.89 -19.71
CA PHE A 15 18.92 -29.01 -18.53
C PHE A 15 17.95 -27.83 -18.60
N LYS A 16 17.59 -27.35 -19.81
CA LYS A 16 16.60 -26.27 -19.95
C LYS A 16 15.16 -26.71 -19.66
N THR A 17 14.83 -27.99 -19.79
CA THR A 17 13.46 -28.50 -19.61
C THR A 17 13.15 -28.95 -18.18
N GLY A 18 14.16 -29.09 -17.31
CA GLY A 18 14.00 -29.65 -15.96
C GLY A 18 13.84 -28.65 -14.82
N TYR A 19 14.10 -27.36 -15.03
CA TYR A 19 13.94 -26.34 -13.99
C TYR A 19 12.49 -25.88 -13.89
N SER A 20 11.60 -26.79 -13.45
CA SER A 20 10.31 -26.41 -12.93
C SER A 20 10.55 -25.61 -11.65
N GLN A 21 10.63 -24.28 -11.78
CA GLN A 21 10.62 -23.39 -10.62
C GLN A 21 9.36 -23.71 -9.82
N LYS A 22 9.53 -24.36 -8.66
CA LYS A 22 8.44 -24.48 -7.69
C LYS A 22 7.95 -23.05 -7.46
N LYS A 23 6.71 -22.77 -7.88
CA LYS A 23 6.08 -21.46 -7.65
C LYS A 23 6.15 -21.21 -6.14
N PHE A 24 7.01 -20.29 -5.73
CA PHE A 24 7.04 -19.85 -4.34
C PHE A 24 5.70 -19.18 -4.08
N ILE A 25 4.92 -19.77 -3.17
CA ILE A 25 3.68 -19.16 -2.68
C ILE A 25 4.09 -18.48 -1.38
N PRO A 26 4.21 -17.14 -1.35
CA PRO A 26 4.54 -16.44 -0.12
C PRO A 26 3.45 -16.65 0.94
N PRO A 27 3.79 -16.52 2.24
CA PRO A 27 2.77 -16.46 3.30
C PRO A 27 1.79 -15.31 3.04
N ILE A 28 0.54 -15.46 3.45
CA ILE A 28 -0.52 -14.46 3.22
C ILE A 28 -0.17 -13.06 3.72
N ASP A 29 0.60 -12.96 4.81
CA ASP A 29 1.00 -11.70 5.41
C ASP A 29 2.13 -10.98 4.63
N TYR A 30 2.78 -11.67 3.68
CA TYR A 30 3.80 -11.06 2.81
C TYR A 30 3.24 -9.89 2.01
N GLU A 31 2.00 -10.03 1.52
CA GLU A 31 1.33 -9.00 0.74
C GLU A 31 1.03 -7.76 1.60
N LEU A 32 0.60 -7.96 2.85
CA LEU A 32 0.36 -6.85 3.78
C LEU A 32 1.66 -6.11 4.14
N ARG A 33 2.77 -6.84 4.35
CA ARG A 33 4.08 -6.23 4.58
C ARG A 33 4.55 -5.42 3.37
N SER A 34 4.31 -5.92 2.16
CA SER A 34 4.66 -5.19 0.94
C SER A 34 3.85 -3.90 0.81
N VAL A 35 2.57 -3.90 1.20
CA VAL A 35 1.74 -2.69 1.31
C VAL A 35 2.32 -1.73 2.37
N GLN A 36 2.65 -2.21 3.57
CA GLN A 36 3.29 -1.40 4.62
C GLN A 36 4.56 -0.72 4.11
N ASP A 37 5.45 -1.48 3.48
CA ASP A 37 6.75 -1.00 3.00
C ASP A 37 6.58 0.07 1.93
N LEU A 38 5.68 -0.14 0.97
CA LEU A 38 5.38 0.84 -0.07
C LEU A 38 4.82 2.13 0.54
N LEU A 39 3.82 2.04 1.43
CA LEU A 39 3.23 3.22 2.04
C LEU A 39 4.24 3.99 2.90
N SER A 40 5.03 3.28 3.72
CA SER A 40 6.02 3.91 4.61
C SER A 40 7.15 4.59 3.86
N LYS A 41 7.64 3.94 2.79
CA LYS A 41 8.76 4.44 2.00
C LYS A 41 8.40 5.73 1.27
N TRP A 42 7.14 5.87 0.86
CA TRP A 42 6.70 6.95 -0.01
C TRP A 42 5.79 7.97 0.66
N ALA A 43 5.46 7.80 1.93
CA ALA A 43 4.74 8.79 2.73
C ALA A 43 5.50 10.13 2.74
N CYS A 44 4.76 11.23 2.50
CA CYS A 44 5.27 12.56 2.84
C CYS A 44 5.47 12.65 4.35
N LYS A 45 6.67 13.02 4.82
CA LYS A 45 6.96 13.02 6.26
C LYS A 45 6.30 14.17 7.04
N THR A 46 6.04 15.31 6.40
CA THR A 46 5.81 16.54 7.18
C THR A 46 5.14 17.69 6.42
N TYR A 47 4.89 17.59 5.11
CA TYR A 47 4.43 18.74 4.33
C TYR A 47 3.43 18.31 3.27
N PHE A 48 2.17 18.59 3.55
CA PHE A 48 1.15 18.80 2.52
C PHE A 48 0.25 19.93 2.98
N TYR A 49 -0.26 20.70 2.02
CA TYR A 49 -1.15 21.84 2.26
C TYR A 49 -2.54 21.41 1.79
N ASP A 50 -3.40 21.04 2.73
CA ASP A 50 -4.78 20.67 2.43
C ASP A 50 -5.64 21.93 2.57
N GLU A 51 -6.02 22.53 1.44
CA GLU A 51 -7.00 23.63 1.24
C GLU A 51 -6.93 24.92 2.12
N PHE A 52 -6.04 24.99 3.12
CA PHE A 52 -5.76 26.16 3.95
C PHE A 52 -4.31 26.63 3.73
N PRO A 53 -4.07 27.92 3.47
CA PRO A 53 -2.73 28.39 3.17
C PRO A 53 -1.87 28.43 4.44
N GLY A 54 -0.91 27.51 4.54
CA GLY A 54 0.37 27.80 5.17
C GLY A 54 0.85 26.88 6.31
N GLU A 55 0.02 26.03 6.90
CA GLU A 55 0.46 25.19 8.03
C GLU A 55 0.76 23.74 7.60
N PRO A 56 1.96 23.21 7.92
CA PRO A 56 2.32 21.85 7.59
C PRO A 56 1.55 20.83 8.44
N PHE A 57 1.11 19.73 7.82
CA PHE A 57 0.57 18.57 8.52
C PHE A 57 1.61 17.46 8.66
N GLU A 58 1.59 16.79 9.80
CA GLU A 58 2.24 15.50 9.99
C GLU A 58 1.24 14.38 9.72
N GLN A 59 1.72 13.32 9.06
CA GLN A 59 0.94 12.11 8.87
C GLN A 59 1.67 10.85 9.34
N SER A 60 0.88 9.86 9.74
CA SER A 60 1.33 8.51 10.07
C SER A 60 0.49 7.50 9.32
N ILE A 61 1.15 6.53 8.68
CA ILE A 61 0.50 5.43 7.95
C ILE A 61 1.04 4.11 8.50
N GLN A 62 0.14 3.22 8.87
CA GLN A 62 0.45 1.89 9.37
C GLN A 62 -0.52 0.88 8.77
N VAL A 63 -0.06 -0.33 8.52
CA VAL A 63 -0.84 -1.50 8.14
C VAL A 63 -0.85 -2.40 9.37
N ASP A 64 -2.03 -2.61 9.93
CA ASP A 64 -2.23 -3.57 11.00
C ASP A 64 -2.59 -4.93 10.38
N GLU A 65 -1.64 -5.86 10.44
CA GLU A 65 -1.81 -7.22 9.92
C GLU A 65 -2.95 -7.98 10.62
N ARG A 66 -3.20 -7.69 11.91
CA ARG A 66 -4.21 -8.40 12.71
C ARG A 66 -5.62 -7.95 12.35
N SER A 67 -5.85 -6.64 12.30
CA SER A 67 -7.16 -6.07 11.93
C SER A 67 -7.37 -6.00 10.41
N LYS A 68 -6.30 -6.21 9.61
CA LYS A 68 -6.31 -6.16 8.15
C LYS A 68 -6.71 -4.76 7.64
N GLN A 69 -6.20 -3.73 8.30
CA GLN A 69 -6.54 -2.34 8.03
C GLN A 69 -5.29 -1.50 7.77
N ILE A 70 -5.42 -0.51 6.89
CA ILE A 70 -4.49 0.62 6.84
C ILE A 70 -5.02 1.67 7.82
N ILE A 71 -4.23 2.03 8.81
CA ILE A 71 -4.48 3.09 9.77
C ILE A 71 -3.73 4.33 9.29
N TYR A 72 -4.48 5.36 8.94
CA TYR A 72 -3.96 6.64 8.49
C TYR A 72 -4.30 7.72 9.51
N ARG A 73 -3.32 8.51 9.93
CA ARG A 73 -3.50 9.57 10.93
C ARG A 73 -2.89 10.87 10.44
N ILE A 74 -3.54 11.98 10.78
CA ILE A 74 -3.10 13.34 10.44
C ILE A 74 -3.17 14.23 11.68
N ARG A 75 -2.21 15.14 11.84
CA ARG A 75 -2.22 16.20 12.85
C ARG A 75 -1.46 17.42 12.37
N ASP A 76 -1.67 18.56 13.04
CA ASP A 76 -0.85 19.75 12.82
C ASP A 76 0.62 19.46 13.15
N PHE A 77 1.53 19.97 12.34
CA PHE A 77 2.95 19.84 12.61
C PHE A 77 3.36 20.74 13.77
N THR A 78 3.87 20.14 14.84
CA THR A 78 4.43 20.86 15.99
C THR A 78 5.95 20.71 16.02
N ALA A 79 6.66 21.80 15.72
CA ALA A 79 8.11 21.85 15.88
C ALA A 79 8.50 21.67 17.35
N GLY A 80 9.21 20.58 17.67
CA GLY A 80 9.63 20.28 19.05
C GLY A 80 8.69 19.36 19.84
N GLY A 81 7.61 18.86 19.21
CA GLY A 81 6.90 17.64 19.63
C GLY A 81 6.44 17.60 21.09
N THR A 82 5.40 18.35 21.41
CA THR A 82 4.67 18.18 22.69
C THR A 82 3.21 17.79 22.51
N ASP A 83 2.65 17.98 21.32
CA ASP A 83 1.30 17.50 21.02
C ASP A 83 1.28 16.01 20.64
N THR A 84 0.41 15.26 21.30
CA THR A 84 0.29 13.80 21.14
C THR A 84 -1.01 13.38 20.46
N SER A 85 -1.95 14.32 20.30
CA SER A 85 -3.28 14.05 19.76
C SER A 85 -3.27 14.08 18.24
N TRP A 86 -3.80 13.04 17.61
CA TRP A 86 -4.08 13.06 16.18
C TRP A 86 -5.37 13.84 15.92
N LEU A 87 -5.40 14.69 14.89
CA LEU A 87 -6.61 15.42 14.50
C LEU A 87 -7.61 14.50 13.79
N ALA A 88 -7.11 13.59 12.96
CA ALA A 88 -7.93 12.63 12.25
C ALA A 88 -7.26 11.26 12.24
N THR A 89 -8.06 10.20 12.33
CA THR A 89 -7.65 8.82 12.17
C THR A 89 -8.64 8.08 11.28
N HIS A 90 -8.16 7.47 10.21
CA HIS A 90 -8.92 6.67 9.26
C HIS A 90 -8.48 5.21 9.32
N TYR A 91 -9.44 4.29 9.36
CA TYR A 91 -9.23 2.86 9.32
C TYR A 91 -9.80 2.32 8.02
N ILE A 92 -8.90 1.96 7.10
CA ILE A 92 -9.23 1.54 5.74
C ILE A 92 -9.17 0.01 5.69
N PRO A 93 -10.32 -0.68 5.59
CA PRO A 93 -10.36 -2.13 5.55
C PRO A 93 -9.81 -2.67 4.22
N ILE A 94 -8.64 -3.33 4.25
CA ILE A 94 -7.90 -3.76 3.04
C ILE A 94 -8.73 -4.71 2.16
N LEU A 95 -9.53 -5.56 2.80
CA LEU A 95 -10.41 -6.51 2.11
C LEU A 95 -11.56 -5.85 1.33
N LEU A 96 -11.88 -4.60 1.65
CA LEU A 96 -12.97 -3.86 1.02
C LEU A 96 -12.47 -2.75 0.08
N ILE A 97 -11.15 -2.59 -0.10
CA ILE A 97 -10.61 -1.65 -1.08
C ILE A 97 -10.95 -2.19 -2.48
N ASP A 98 -11.65 -1.39 -3.27
CA ASP A 98 -12.07 -1.75 -4.63
C ASP A 98 -11.16 -1.14 -5.71
N SER A 99 -10.51 -0.02 -5.39
CA SER A 99 -9.65 0.71 -6.30
C SER A 99 -8.73 1.67 -5.55
N ILE A 100 -7.66 2.07 -6.24
CA ILE A 100 -6.67 3.02 -5.77
C ILE A 100 -6.37 3.97 -6.93
N SER A 101 -6.49 5.27 -6.70
CA SER A 101 -6.10 6.28 -7.68
C SER A 101 -4.89 7.08 -7.19
N GLN A 102 -4.19 7.69 -8.14
CA GLN A 102 -3.06 8.58 -7.87
C GLN A 102 -3.32 9.92 -8.58
N ASN A 103 -3.08 11.02 -7.88
CA ASN A 103 -3.05 12.35 -8.46
C ASN A 103 -1.62 12.89 -8.36
N TYR A 104 -1.03 13.18 -9.52
CA TYR A 104 0.35 13.68 -9.57
C TYR A 104 0.44 15.18 -9.28
N ASP A 105 -0.64 15.94 -9.48
CA ASP A 105 -0.64 17.40 -9.33
C ASP A 105 -0.51 17.79 -7.84
N ASP A 106 -1.27 17.14 -6.97
CA ASP A 106 -1.23 17.33 -5.50
C ASP A 106 -0.39 16.26 -4.78
N SER A 107 0.20 15.34 -5.55
CA SER A 107 0.97 14.20 -5.05
C SER A 107 0.19 13.35 -4.04
N SER A 108 -1.10 13.09 -4.28
CA SER A 108 -1.96 12.27 -3.41
C SER A 108 -2.27 10.88 -3.96
N LEU A 109 -2.40 9.91 -3.06
CA LEU A 109 -2.89 8.56 -3.33
C LEU A 109 -4.24 8.39 -2.63
N THR A 110 -5.28 8.00 -3.38
CA THR A 110 -6.63 7.84 -2.83
C THR A 110 -7.07 6.39 -2.84
N PHE A 111 -7.52 5.91 -1.68
CA PHE A 111 -8.16 4.60 -1.53
C PHE A 111 -9.67 4.74 -1.59
N PHE A 112 -10.33 3.82 -2.27
CA PHE A 112 -11.78 3.77 -2.38
C PHE A 112 -12.33 2.46 -1.81
N THR A 113 -13.50 2.56 -1.17
CA THR A 113 -14.27 1.43 -0.66
C THR A 113 -15.74 1.61 -1.03
N PRO A 114 -16.49 0.52 -1.27
CA PRO A 114 -17.90 0.60 -1.60
C PRO A 114 -18.74 0.95 -0.37
N TYR A 115 -19.76 1.79 -0.51
CA TYR A 115 -20.77 2.08 0.53
C TYR A 115 -20.20 2.57 1.87
N ALA A 116 -19.26 3.52 1.81
CA ALA A 116 -18.68 4.21 2.95
C ALA A 116 -18.18 3.25 4.05
N LYS A 117 -17.11 2.50 3.79
CA LYS A 117 -16.62 1.47 4.74
C LYS A 117 -15.43 1.91 5.56
N ILE A 118 -14.77 3.00 5.20
CA ILE A 118 -13.65 3.57 5.94
C ILE A 118 -14.19 4.20 7.22
N ASP A 119 -13.81 3.66 8.37
CA ASP A 119 -14.07 4.35 9.65
C ASP A 119 -13.16 5.55 9.75
N SER A 120 -13.71 6.70 10.12
CA SER A 120 -12.90 7.86 10.47
C SER A 120 -13.34 8.43 11.80
N TRP A 121 -12.37 8.78 12.61
CA TRP A 121 -12.53 9.59 13.80
C TRP A 121 -11.80 10.92 13.57
N GLN A 122 -12.42 12.01 13.98
CA GLN A 122 -11.83 13.35 13.91
C GLN A 122 -12.02 14.04 15.25
N LEU A 123 -10.99 14.74 15.72
CA LEU A 123 -11.03 15.50 16.96
C LEU A 123 -12.22 16.48 16.89
N ASP A 124 -13.02 16.52 17.95
CA ASP A 124 -14.22 17.35 18.08
C ASP A 124 -15.41 16.99 17.17
N TYR A 125 -15.32 15.91 16.39
CA TYR A 125 -16.40 15.44 15.52
C TYR A 125 -16.75 13.96 15.79
N PRO A 126 -18.03 13.57 15.59
CA PRO A 126 -18.43 12.18 15.70
C PRO A 126 -17.72 11.32 14.65
N ALA A 127 -17.51 10.05 14.96
CA ALA A 127 -16.98 9.11 13.99
C ALA A 127 -17.93 8.98 12.80
N VAL A 128 -17.40 9.13 11.59
CA VAL A 128 -18.14 9.00 10.34
C VAL A 128 -17.56 7.90 9.46
N LYS A 129 -18.36 7.48 8.49
CA LYS A 129 -17.99 6.49 7.48
C LYS A 129 -17.71 7.19 6.17
N ASN A 130 -16.57 6.90 5.55
CA ASN A 130 -16.15 7.50 4.28
C ASN A 130 -16.02 6.47 3.16
N GLU A 131 -16.32 6.90 1.94
CA GLU A 131 -16.14 6.10 0.73
C GLU A 131 -14.69 6.12 0.25
N LYS A 132 -14.00 7.23 0.49
CA LYS A 132 -12.61 7.43 0.06
C LYS A 132 -11.79 8.16 1.11
N VAL A 133 -10.48 7.97 1.03
CA VAL A 133 -9.50 8.76 1.80
C VAL A 133 -8.24 8.95 0.97
N SER A 134 -7.72 10.17 0.99
CA SER A 134 -6.53 10.59 0.24
C SER A 134 -5.36 10.76 1.20
N MET A 135 -4.18 10.33 0.77
CA MET A 135 -2.93 10.42 1.53
C MET A 135 -1.87 11.09 0.68
N HIS A 136 -1.05 11.97 1.27
CA HIS A 136 0.02 12.61 0.51
C HIS A 136 1.25 11.71 0.42
N MET A 137 1.76 11.55 -0.80
CA MET A 137 2.78 10.59 -1.16
C MET A 137 3.82 11.23 -2.08
N GLN A 138 5.06 10.75 -2.10
CA GLN A 138 6.09 11.22 -3.03
C GLN A 138 5.92 10.61 -4.44
N LEU A 139 4.72 10.74 -5.03
CA LEU A 139 4.33 10.05 -6.27
C LEU A 139 5.19 10.40 -7.48
N TRP A 140 5.60 11.66 -7.60
CA TRP A 140 6.48 12.09 -8.69
C TRP A 140 7.83 11.34 -8.71
N LYS A 141 8.24 10.74 -7.59
CA LYS A 141 9.44 9.89 -7.50
C LYS A 141 9.19 8.43 -7.91
N VAL A 142 7.93 7.99 -7.93
CA VAL A 142 7.54 6.60 -8.19
C VAL A 142 6.38 6.53 -9.16
N ARG A 143 6.71 6.20 -10.41
CA ARG A 143 5.67 5.88 -11.39
C ARG A 143 4.92 4.63 -10.95
N ASN A 144 3.59 4.70 -11.03
CA ASN A 144 2.69 3.56 -10.82
C ASN A 144 2.68 2.99 -9.38
N LEU A 145 2.79 3.85 -8.36
CA LEU A 145 2.64 3.41 -6.96
C LEU A 145 1.26 2.79 -6.72
N SER A 146 0.19 3.40 -7.26
CA SER A 146 -1.19 2.86 -7.18
C SER A 146 -1.30 1.44 -7.73
N GLY A 147 -0.71 1.15 -8.89
CA GLY A 147 -0.71 -0.19 -9.48
C GLY A 147 0.07 -1.22 -8.67
N GLN A 148 1.20 -0.84 -8.07
CA GLN A 148 1.97 -1.72 -7.20
C GLN A 148 1.16 -2.08 -5.94
N LEU A 149 0.60 -1.08 -5.27
CA LEU A 149 -0.26 -1.27 -4.09
C LEU A 149 -1.47 -2.12 -4.43
N TRP A 150 -2.13 -1.84 -5.56
CA TRP A 150 -3.28 -2.60 -6.01
C TRP A 150 -2.93 -4.06 -6.28
N GLY A 151 -1.76 -4.34 -6.85
CA GLY A 151 -1.28 -5.70 -7.06
C GLY A 151 -1.19 -6.50 -5.76
N HIS A 152 -0.54 -5.93 -4.74
CA HIS A 152 -0.39 -6.58 -3.43
C HIS A 152 -1.73 -6.73 -2.69
N ILE A 153 -2.56 -5.68 -2.68
CA ILE A 153 -3.90 -5.72 -2.07
C ILE A 153 -4.76 -6.78 -2.75
N ARG A 154 -4.73 -6.86 -4.08
CA ARG A 154 -5.52 -7.84 -4.81
C ARG A 154 -5.04 -9.26 -4.59
N ALA A 155 -3.72 -9.48 -4.56
CA ALA A 155 -3.14 -10.77 -4.21
C ALA A 155 -3.59 -11.22 -2.81
N TYR A 156 -3.51 -10.33 -1.82
CA TYR A 156 -3.99 -10.60 -0.46
C TYR A 156 -5.48 -10.98 -0.43
N GLN A 157 -6.34 -10.22 -1.12
CA GLN A 157 -7.78 -10.50 -1.21
C GLN A 157 -8.06 -11.89 -1.80
N LEU A 158 -7.32 -12.29 -2.84
CA LEU A 158 -7.47 -13.61 -3.46
C LEU A 158 -7.03 -14.74 -2.53
N MET A 159 -5.90 -14.56 -1.84
CA MET A 159 -5.41 -15.55 -0.87
C MET A 159 -6.36 -15.70 0.33
N GLN A 160 -6.97 -14.62 0.81
CA GLN A 160 -7.95 -14.69 1.89
C GLN A 160 -9.21 -15.43 1.47
N LYS A 161 -9.70 -15.23 0.25
CA LYS A 161 -10.83 -15.98 -0.30
C LYS A 161 -10.55 -17.47 -0.48
N ALA A 162 -9.31 -17.84 -0.83
CA ALA A 162 -8.93 -19.24 -1.00
C ALA A 162 -8.82 -20.02 0.32
N ASN A 163 -8.69 -19.32 1.45
CA ASN A 163 -8.56 -19.91 2.78
C ASN A 163 -9.89 -19.94 3.56
N GLN A 164 -11.01 -19.55 2.94
CA GLN A 164 -12.37 -19.60 3.48
C GLN A 164 -13.12 -20.80 2.91
#